data_AF-A0AAV5ALQ8-F1
#
_entry.id   AF-A0AAV5ALQ8-F1
#
_cell.length_a   1.000
_cell.length_b   1.000
_cell.length_c   1.000
_cell.angle_alpha   90.00
_cell.angle_beta   90.00
_cell.angle_gamma   90.00
#
_symmetry.space_group_name_H-M   'P 1'
#
loop_
_entity.id
_entity.type
_entity.pdbx_description
1 polymer ?
#
loop_
_entity_poly.entity_id
_entity_poly.type
_entity_poly.pdbx_seq_one_letter_code
_entity_poly.pdbx_strand_id
1 'polypeptide(L)'
;MDKDDLVRITTSIDKDVALGEKLRDLASELERKTRMVVSVLNRIHSSPVQSTPEIVNSAKPLLAECRTSIAAIAETIPEHELWRLKIQTAVFCGALIEYLSTGDLLSMPQANELFQIRIEWQGRFQIQAEDYLMGLIILVNELSRYSVNAVTLGNLQEPYKVSSFVKVSAV
;
A
#
# COMPACT_ATOMS: atom_id res chain seq x y z
N MET A 1 23.40 -3.30 40.53
CA MET A 1 22.40 -2.49 39.81
C MET A 1 21.76 -1.59 40.84
N ASP A 2 21.97 -0.29 40.72
CA ASP A 2 21.44 0.70 41.66
C ASP A 2 19.93 0.86 41.47
N LYS A 3 19.21 1.34 42.49
CA LYS A 3 17.77 1.67 42.37
C LYS A 3 17.53 2.69 41.26
N ASP A 4 18.47 3.61 41.06
CA ASP A 4 18.39 4.62 40.00
C ASP A 4 18.53 4.00 38.61
N ASP A 5 19.33 2.95 38.44
CA ASP A 5 19.44 2.21 37.18
C ASP A 5 18.12 1.52 36.83
N LEU A 6 17.49 0.89 37.82
CA LEU A 6 16.18 0.24 37.67
C LEU A 6 15.10 1.24 37.23
N VAL A 7 15.04 2.42 37.85
CA VAL A 7 14.06 3.46 37.50
C VAL A 7 14.27 3.96 36.07
N ARG A 8 15.53 4.14 35.65
CA ARG A 8 15.85 4.54 34.26
C ARG A 8 15.42 3.49 33.24
N ILE A 9 15.69 2.22 33.51
CA ILE A 9 15.29 1.10 32.65
C ILE A 9 13.77 1.04 32.53
N THR A 10 13.03 1.06 33.65
CA THR A 10 11.57 1.04 33.63
C THR A 10 11.00 2.21 32.85
N THR A 11 11.53 3.43 33.06
CA THR A 11 11.08 4.62 32.32
C THR A 11 11.33 4.50 30.81
N SER A 12 12.43 3.86 30.40
CA SER A 12 12.71 3.60 28.98
C SER A 12 11.70 2.61 28.40
N ILE A 13 11.44 1.51 29.10
CA ILE A 13 10.48 0.49 28.68
C ILE A 13 9.08 1.09 28.53
N ASP A 14 8.65 1.92 29.48
CA ASP A 14 7.33 2.56 29.43
C ASP A 14 7.19 3.48 28.20
N LYS A 15 8.28 4.17 27.81
CA LYS A 15 8.31 4.98 26.57
C LYS A 15 8.22 4.12 25.32
N ASP A 16 8.95 3.01 25.26
CA ASP A 16 8.93 2.10 24.12
C ASP A 16 7.55 1.45 23.94
N VAL A 17 6.90 1.09 25.04
CA VAL A 17 5.53 0.57 25.05
C VAL A 17 4.56 1.62 24.49
N ALA A 18 4.59 2.85 25.02
CA ALA A 18 3.73 3.94 24.58
C ALA A 18 3.94 4.30 23.10
N LEU A 19 5.20 4.30 22.63
CA LEU A 19 5.54 4.50 21.22
C LEU A 19 4.95 3.39 20.35
N GLY A 20 5.11 2.13 20.76
CA GLY A 20 4.57 0.97 20.05
C GLY A 20 3.04 0.99 19.95
N GLU A 21 2.34 1.39 21.02
CA GLU A 21 0.88 1.58 21.01
C GLU A 21 0.46 2.65 20.00
N LYS A 22 1.09 3.83 20.06
CA LYS A 22 0.81 4.94 19.13
C LYS A 22 1.04 4.53 17.66
N LEU A 23 2.10 3.79 17.37
CA LEU A 23 2.39 3.31 16.01
C LEU A 23 1.36 2.28 15.54
N ARG A 24 0.86 1.40 16.42
CA ARG A 24 -0.21 0.44 16.07
C ARG A 24 -1.54 1.14 15.76
N ASP A 25 -1.88 2.20 16.48
CA ASP A 25 -3.09 2.99 16.21
C ASP A 25 -3.00 3.67 14.84
N LEU A 26 -1.86 4.30 14.54
CA LEU A 26 -1.63 4.93 13.24
C LEU A 26 -1.65 3.92 12.09
N ALA A 27 -1.06 2.73 12.30
CA ALA A 27 -1.09 1.65 11.31
C ALA A 27 -2.50 1.10 11.08
N SER A 28 -3.31 0.99 12.13
CA SER A 28 -4.71 0.57 12.03
C SER A 28 -5.54 1.58 11.23
N GLU A 29 -5.25 2.87 11.39
CA GLU A 29 -5.89 3.92 10.59
C GLU A 29 -5.49 3.86 9.12
N LEU A 30 -4.20 3.61 8.82
CA LEU A 30 -3.75 3.37 7.45
C LEU A 30 -4.46 2.15 6.83
N GLU A 31 -4.60 1.07 7.59
CA GLU A 31 -5.29 -0.14 7.14
C GLU A 31 -6.76 0.16 6.83
N ARG A 32 -7.45 0.92 7.69
CA ARG A 32 -8.83 1.36 7.47
C ARG A 32 -8.98 2.15 6.18
N LYS A 33 -8.14 3.16 5.95
CA LYS A 33 -8.13 3.94 4.70
C LYS A 33 -7.89 3.05 3.50
N THR A 34 -6.92 2.16 3.58
CA THR A 34 -6.59 1.25 2.48
C THR A 34 -7.76 0.32 2.15
N ARG A 35 -8.48 -0.21 3.16
CA ARG A 35 -9.70 -1.01 2.93
C ARG A 35 -10.79 -0.24 2.20
N MET A 36 -10.92 1.07 2.43
CA MET A 36 -11.86 1.91 1.68
C MET A 36 -11.47 2.01 0.21
N VAL A 37 -10.18 2.18 -0.10
CA VAL A 37 -9.68 2.17 -1.49
C VAL A 37 -9.98 0.84 -2.16
N VAL A 38 -9.68 -0.29 -1.48
CA VAL A 38 -9.99 -1.64 -1.98
C VAL A 38 -11.48 -1.82 -2.25
N SER A 39 -12.34 -1.32 -1.37
CA SER A 39 -13.80 -1.40 -1.54
C SER A 39 -14.27 -0.69 -2.82
N VAL A 40 -13.69 0.47 -3.14
CA VAL A 40 -13.97 1.19 -4.38
C VAL A 40 -13.43 0.42 -5.59
N LEU A 41 -12.17 -0.03 -5.54
CA LEU A 41 -11.53 -0.75 -6.64
C LEU A 41 -12.22 -2.08 -6.96
N ASN A 42 -12.79 -2.77 -5.97
CA ASN A 42 -13.52 -4.02 -6.18
C ASN A 42 -14.73 -3.89 -7.13
N ARG A 43 -15.22 -2.67 -7.38
CA ARG A 43 -16.31 -2.41 -8.33
C ARG A 43 -15.95 -2.78 -9.77
N ILE A 44 -14.66 -2.88 -10.11
CA ILE A 44 -14.21 -3.31 -11.46
C ILE A 44 -14.71 -4.71 -11.84
N HIS A 45 -15.05 -5.55 -10.85
CA HIS A 45 -15.51 -6.92 -11.08
C HIS A 45 -16.97 -7.03 -11.46
N SER A 46 -17.76 -5.98 -11.25
CA SER A 46 -19.21 -5.97 -11.50
C SER A 46 -19.67 -4.80 -12.36
N SER A 47 -18.74 -3.97 -12.84
CA SER A 47 -19.04 -2.79 -13.65
C SER A 47 -18.52 -2.97 -15.08
N PRO A 48 -19.22 -2.44 -16.10
CA PRO A 48 -18.69 -2.40 -17.46
C PRO A 48 -17.32 -1.72 -17.50
N VAL A 49 -16.45 -2.17 -18.41
CA VAL A 49 -15.07 -1.66 -18.53
C VAL A 49 -15.02 -0.16 -18.85
N GLN A 50 -16.08 0.37 -19.47
CA GLN A 50 -16.23 1.80 -19.73
C GLN A 50 -16.32 2.62 -18.43
N SER A 51 -16.71 2.02 -17.31
CA SER A 51 -16.77 2.65 -15.99
C SER A 51 -15.44 2.58 -15.21
N THR A 52 -14.44 1.84 -15.71
CA THR A 52 -13.12 1.73 -15.06
C THR A 52 -12.49 3.11 -14.79
N PRO A 53 -12.46 4.07 -15.74
CA PRO A 53 -11.90 5.40 -15.48
C PRO A 53 -12.59 6.13 -14.32
N GLU A 54 -13.92 6.02 -14.20
CA GLU A 54 -14.67 6.64 -13.11
C GLU A 54 -14.34 5.99 -11.76
N ILE A 55 -14.24 4.66 -11.72
CA ILE A 55 -13.86 3.91 -10.51
C ILE A 55 -12.45 4.33 -10.06
N VAL A 56 -11.49 4.35 -11.00
CA VAL A 56 -10.11 4.78 -10.73
C VAL A 56 -10.08 6.22 -10.21
N ASN A 57 -10.79 7.15 -10.86
CA ASN A 57 -10.85 8.55 -10.43
C ASN A 57 -11.47 8.72 -9.04
N SER A 58 -12.42 7.86 -8.66
CA SER A 58 -12.98 7.85 -7.30
C SER A 58 -12.03 7.24 -6.25
N ALA A 59 -11.14 6.32 -6.64
CA ALA A 59 -10.19 5.68 -5.73
C ALA A 59 -8.91 6.52 -5.48
N LYS A 60 -8.44 7.27 -6.48
CA LYS A 60 -7.25 8.14 -6.40
C LYS A 60 -7.21 9.08 -5.18
N PRO A 61 -8.27 9.87 -4.87
CA PRO A 61 -8.24 10.75 -3.71
C PRO A 61 -8.16 9.97 -2.38
N LEU A 62 -8.88 8.84 -2.27
CA LEU A 62 -8.83 7.98 -1.09
C LEU A 62 -7.42 7.39 -0.87
N LEU A 63 -6.75 6.99 -1.96
CA LEU A 63 -5.36 6.53 -1.87
C LEU A 63 -4.41 7.66 -1.46
N ALA A 64 -4.65 8.88 -1.93
CA ALA A 64 -3.86 10.04 -1.53
C ALA A 64 -3.98 10.33 -0.02
N GLU A 65 -5.13 10.05 0.62
CA GLU A 65 -5.28 10.18 2.07
C GLU A 65 -4.37 9.24 2.87
N CYS A 66 -3.93 8.13 2.30
CA CYS A 66 -2.96 7.23 2.94
C CYS A 66 -1.60 7.90 3.17
N ARG A 67 -1.23 8.92 2.36
CA ARG A 67 0.02 9.68 2.51
C ARG A 67 0.14 10.31 3.90
N THR A 68 -0.97 10.86 4.40
CA THR A 68 -0.99 11.50 5.73
C THR A 68 -0.73 10.50 6.85
N SER A 69 -1.29 9.29 6.76
CA SER A 69 -1.07 8.23 7.75
C SER A 69 0.37 7.69 7.66
N ILE A 70 0.90 7.51 6.45
CA ILE A 70 2.29 7.07 6.25
C ILE A 70 3.28 8.11 6.82
N ALA A 71 3.06 9.40 6.53
CA ALA A 71 3.87 10.47 7.08
C ALA A 71 3.82 10.51 8.62
N ALA A 72 2.62 10.41 9.21
CA ALA A 72 2.46 10.40 10.66
C ALA A 72 3.19 9.22 11.34
N ILE A 73 3.20 8.05 10.69
CA ILE A 73 3.96 6.89 11.15
C ILE A 73 5.45 7.18 11.07
N ALA A 74 5.95 7.59 9.89
CA ALA A 74 7.36 7.86 9.66
C ALA A 74 7.92 8.94 10.60
N GLU A 75 7.16 10.00 10.85
CA GLU A 75 7.53 11.10 11.75
C GLU A 75 7.44 10.73 13.24
N THR A 76 6.68 9.68 13.59
CA THR A 76 6.62 9.15 14.96
C THR A 76 7.80 8.26 15.31
N ILE A 77 8.45 7.64 14.31
CA ILE A 77 9.61 6.76 14.51
C ILE A 77 10.84 7.61 14.91
N PRO A 78 11.50 7.32 16.05
CA PRO A 78 12.73 7.99 16.46
C PRO A 78 13.87 7.82 15.45
N GLU A 79 14.89 8.69 15.54
CA GLU A 79 16.12 8.52 14.76
C GLU A 79 16.82 7.21 15.10
N HIS A 80 17.32 6.51 14.07
CA HIS A 80 18.03 5.23 14.19
C HIS A 80 17.22 4.04 14.68
N GLU A 81 15.90 4.20 14.84
CA GLU A 81 14.99 3.08 15.10
C GLU A 81 14.26 2.70 13.82
N LEU A 82 14.07 1.39 13.65
CA LEU A 82 13.32 0.83 12.53
C LEU A 82 12.01 0.27 13.05
N TRP A 83 10.91 0.74 12.46
CA TRP A 83 9.60 0.15 12.70
C TRP A 83 9.03 -0.43 11.42
N ARG A 84 8.54 -1.68 11.50
CA ARG A 84 8.04 -2.41 10.34
C ARG A 84 6.56 -2.15 10.13
N LEU A 85 6.25 -1.27 9.17
CA LEU A 85 4.90 -1.09 8.66
C LEU A 85 4.57 -2.13 7.59
N LYS A 86 3.38 -2.72 7.66
CA LYS A 86 2.83 -3.49 6.53
C LYS A 86 2.11 -2.54 5.57
N ILE A 87 2.74 -2.26 4.42
CA ILE A 87 2.20 -1.35 3.40
C ILE A 87 1.72 -2.09 2.13
N GLN A 88 1.75 -3.44 2.14
CA GLN A 88 1.52 -4.26 0.94
C GLN A 88 0.17 -3.96 0.26
N THR A 89 -0.90 -3.78 1.04
CA THR A 89 -2.23 -3.46 0.51
C THR A 89 -2.29 -2.08 -0.13
N ALA A 90 -1.57 -1.10 0.41
CA ALA A 90 -1.52 0.24 -0.19
C ALA A 90 -0.75 0.19 -1.53
N VAL A 91 0.39 -0.51 -1.56
CA VAL A 91 1.14 -0.76 -2.81
C VAL A 91 0.26 -1.46 -3.84
N PHE A 92 -0.47 -2.51 -3.44
CA PHE A 92 -1.45 -3.18 -4.29
C PHE A 92 -2.47 -2.20 -4.89
N CYS A 93 -3.10 -1.36 -4.07
CA CYS A 93 -4.06 -0.37 -4.55
C CYS A 93 -3.44 0.59 -5.57
N GLY A 94 -2.23 1.09 -5.30
CA GLY A 94 -1.49 1.94 -6.23
C GLY A 94 -1.17 1.24 -7.54
N ALA A 95 -0.70 0.00 -7.48
CA ALA A 95 -0.33 -0.78 -8.65
C ALA A 95 -1.55 -1.18 -9.48
N LEU A 96 -2.69 -1.49 -8.85
CA LEU A 96 -3.95 -1.73 -9.55
C LEU A 96 -4.46 -0.47 -10.24
N ILE A 97 -4.38 0.69 -9.58
CA ILE A 97 -4.74 1.98 -10.20
C ILE A 97 -3.85 2.29 -11.41
N GLU A 98 -2.54 2.06 -11.30
CA GLU A 98 -1.60 2.25 -12.41
C GLU A 98 -1.97 1.35 -13.58
N TYR A 99 -2.09 0.04 -13.35
CA TYR A 99 -2.49 -0.92 -14.38
C TYR A 99 -3.81 -0.54 -15.06
N LEU A 100 -4.84 -0.19 -14.30
CA LEU A 100 -6.14 0.19 -14.86
C LEU A 100 -6.11 1.54 -15.61
N SER A 101 -5.11 2.39 -15.35
CA SER A 101 -4.96 3.71 -15.97
C SER A 101 -4.12 3.65 -17.25
N THR A 102 -2.98 2.96 -17.20
CA THR A 102 -1.93 3.00 -18.23
C THR A 102 -1.67 1.63 -18.85
N GLY A 103 -2.01 0.54 -18.14
CA GLY A 103 -1.64 -0.82 -18.50
C GLY A 103 -0.23 -1.22 -18.04
N ASP A 104 0.47 -0.32 -17.34
CA ASP A 104 1.86 -0.49 -16.93
C ASP A 104 2.00 -0.92 -15.46
N LEU A 105 3.22 -1.34 -15.11
CA LEU A 105 3.57 -1.71 -13.74
C LEU A 105 3.97 -0.46 -12.96
N LEU A 106 3.37 -0.27 -11.79
CA LEU A 106 3.83 0.74 -10.84
C LEU A 106 5.24 0.36 -10.35
N SER A 107 6.28 1.04 -10.81
CA SER A 107 7.64 0.83 -10.36
C SER A 107 7.85 1.28 -8.90
N MET A 108 8.90 0.79 -8.25
CA MET A 108 9.22 1.17 -6.87
C MET A 108 9.50 2.68 -6.70
N PRO A 109 10.21 3.37 -7.61
CA PRO A 109 10.33 4.83 -7.57
C PRO A 109 8.97 5.54 -7.67
N GLN A 110 8.09 5.10 -8.57
CA GLN A 110 6.74 5.66 -8.68
C GLN A 110 5.91 5.39 -7.42
N ALA A 111 6.07 4.23 -6.77
CA ALA A 111 5.41 3.94 -5.50
C ALA A 111 5.90 4.89 -4.39
N ASN A 112 7.21 5.16 -4.32
CA ASN A 112 7.76 6.13 -3.37
C ASN A 112 7.19 7.54 -3.62
N GLU A 113 7.11 7.97 -4.88
CA GLU A 113 6.50 9.26 -5.24
C GLU A 113 5.00 9.29 -4.90
N LEU A 114 4.26 8.24 -5.23
CA LEU A 114 2.83 8.10 -4.98
C LEU A 114 2.49 8.25 -3.49
N PHE A 115 3.31 7.66 -2.61
CA PHE A 115 3.16 7.74 -1.16
C PHE A 115 3.93 8.88 -0.51
N GLN A 116 4.62 9.71 -1.30
CA GLN A 116 5.44 10.84 -0.83
C GLN A 116 6.47 10.42 0.22
N ILE A 117 7.16 9.32 -0.04
CA ILE A 117 8.25 8.84 0.82
C ILE A 117 9.40 9.82 0.72
N ARG A 118 9.71 10.47 1.85
CA ARG A 118 10.72 11.53 1.90
C ARG A 118 12.09 10.98 2.25
N ILE A 119 13.13 11.67 1.79
CA ILE A 119 14.52 11.23 1.98
C ILE A 119 14.96 11.33 3.45
N GLU A 120 14.35 12.24 4.22
CA GLU A 120 14.64 12.45 5.64
C GLU A 120 14.18 11.27 6.50
N TRP A 121 13.32 10.41 5.96
CA TRP A 121 12.89 9.18 6.62
C TRP A 121 13.85 8.02 6.38
N GLN A 122 14.91 8.21 5.60
CA GLN A 122 15.91 7.17 5.35
C GLN A 122 16.50 6.68 6.68
N GLY A 123 16.49 5.35 6.88
CA GLY A 123 16.89 4.71 8.14
C GLY A 123 15.80 4.65 9.22
N ARG A 124 14.63 5.24 8.99
CA ARG A 124 13.44 5.14 9.85
C ARG A 124 12.29 4.42 9.15
N PHE A 125 11.99 4.84 7.92
CA PHE A 125 10.91 4.32 7.10
C PHE A 125 11.29 4.34 5.62
N GLN A 126 11.05 3.21 4.96
CA GLN A 126 11.08 3.08 3.50
C GLN A 126 10.10 1.98 3.10
N ILE A 127 9.58 2.05 1.87
CA ILE A 127 8.88 0.91 1.29
C ILE A 127 9.93 -0.17 1.04
N GLN A 128 9.82 -1.29 1.75
CA GLN A 128 10.75 -2.40 1.60
C GLN A 128 10.44 -3.17 0.31
N ALA A 129 11.46 -3.78 -0.29
CA ALA A 129 11.29 -4.56 -1.52
C ALA A 129 10.30 -5.71 -1.33
N GLU A 130 10.32 -6.36 -0.16
CA GLU A 130 9.41 -7.45 0.20
C GLU A 130 7.95 -6.99 0.23
N ASP A 131 7.68 -5.80 0.79
CA ASP A 131 6.32 -5.26 0.86
C ASP A 131 5.81 -4.84 -0.52
N TYR A 132 6.70 -4.30 -1.34
CA TYR A 132 6.40 -3.97 -2.73
C TYR A 132 6.06 -5.23 -3.54
N LEU A 133 6.93 -6.24 -3.51
CA LEU A 133 6.72 -7.51 -4.21
C LEU A 133 5.45 -8.22 -3.74
N MET A 134 5.16 -8.20 -2.44
CA MET A 134 3.93 -8.77 -1.91
C MET A 134 2.69 -8.01 -2.43
N GLY A 135 2.75 -6.68 -2.54
CA GLY A 135 1.71 -5.89 -3.19
C GLY A 135 1.47 -6.30 -4.65
N LEU A 136 2.54 -6.60 -5.40
CA LEU A 136 2.45 -7.10 -6.77
C LEU A 136 1.88 -8.51 -6.87
N ILE A 137 2.19 -9.40 -5.92
CA ILE A 137 1.58 -10.73 -5.87
C ILE A 137 0.07 -10.61 -5.67
N ILE A 138 -0.38 -9.72 -4.78
CA ILE A 138 -1.79 -9.43 -4.59
C ILE A 138 -2.41 -8.90 -5.88
N LEU A 139 -1.72 -7.99 -6.59
CA LEU A 139 -2.16 -7.48 -7.89
C LEU A 139 -2.38 -8.60 -8.91
N VAL A 140 -1.42 -9.51 -9.10
CA VAL A 140 -1.53 -10.59 -10.11
C VAL A 140 -2.72 -11.51 -9.82
N ASN A 141 -2.96 -11.82 -8.53
CA ASN A 141 -4.14 -12.59 -8.13
C ASN A 141 -5.44 -11.84 -8.44
N GLU A 142 -5.46 -10.53 -8.19
CA GLU A 142 -6.63 -9.69 -8.47
C GLU A 142 -6.90 -9.54 -9.98
N LEU A 143 -5.85 -9.39 -10.79
CA LEU A 143 -5.96 -9.33 -12.24
C LEU A 143 -6.46 -10.65 -12.85
N SER A 144 -6.11 -11.79 -12.25
CA SER A 144 -6.65 -13.09 -12.65
C SER A 144 -8.17 -13.13 -12.47
N ARG A 145 -8.67 -12.63 -11.33
CA ARG A 145 -10.11 -12.50 -11.07
C ARG A 145 -10.77 -11.48 -12.01
N TYR A 146 -10.14 -10.32 -12.20
CA TYR A 146 -10.62 -9.26 -13.08
C TYR A 146 -10.78 -9.75 -14.52
N SER A 147 -9.79 -10.48 -15.04
CA SER A 147 -9.80 -11.07 -16.37
C SER A 147 -11.02 -11.97 -16.60
N VAL A 148 -11.35 -12.85 -15.65
CA VAL A 148 -12.52 -13.74 -15.76
C VAL A 148 -13.82 -12.94 -15.75
N ASN A 149 -13.94 -11.96 -14.85
CA ASN A 149 -15.13 -11.13 -14.75
C ASN A 149 -15.33 -10.23 -15.98
N ALA A 150 -14.26 -9.73 -16.57
CA ALA A 150 -14.30 -8.96 -17.80
C ALA A 150 -14.91 -9.77 -18.96
N VAL A 151 -14.58 -11.06 -19.09
CA VAL A 151 -15.19 -11.96 -20.09
C VAL A 151 -16.68 -12.12 -19.83
N THR A 152 -17.09 -12.33 -18.57
CA THR A 152 -18.50 -12.43 -18.18
C THR A 152 -19.28 -11.17 -18.54
N LEU A 153 -18.63 -10.00 -18.49
CA LEU A 153 -19.18 -8.70 -18.87
C LEU A 153 -19.01 -8.38 -20.37
N GLY A 154 -18.57 -9.35 -21.19
CA GLY A 154 -18.48 -9.22 -22.64
C GLY A 154 -17.18 -8.62 -23.17
N ASN A 155 -16.21 -8.29 -22.31
CA ASN A 155 -14.89 -7.82 -22.75
C ASN A 155 -13.93 -8.99 -22.94
N LEU A 156 -13.83 -9.45 -24.19
CA LEU A 156 -12.94 -10.56 -24.59
C LEU A 156 -11.47 -10.12 -24.76
N GLN A 157 -11.17 -8.82 -24.75
CA GLN A 157 -9.82 -8.31 -24.95
C GLN A 157 -9.02 -8.23 -23.65
N GLU A 158 -9.70 -8.03 -22.52
CA GLU A 158 -9.05 -7.88 -21.20
C GLU A 158 -8.12 -9.03 -20.82
N PRO A 159 -8.48 -10.32 -21.02
CA PRO A 159 -7.59 -11.43 -20.70
C PRO A 159 -6.26 -11.38 -21.43
N TYR A 160 -6.23 -10.89 -22.68
CA TYR A 160 -5.00 -10.75 -23.45
C TYR A 160 -4.11 -9.63 -22.90
N LYS A 161 -4.70 -8.52 -22.47
CA LYS A 161 -3.97 -7.42 -21.82
C LYS A 161 -3.38 -7.87 -20.49
N VAL A 162 -4.17 -8.53 -19.64
CA VAL A 162 -3.72 -9.10 -18.36
C VAL A 162 -2.59 -10.11 -18.61
N SER A 163 -2.74 -11.01 -19.57
CA SER A 163 -1.70 -12.00 -19.91
C SER A 163 -0.40 -11.33 -20.35
N SER A 164 -0.48 -10.28 -21.17
CA SER A 164 0.70 -9.54 -21.63
C SER A 164 1.40 -8.83 -20.48
N PHE A 165 0.65 -8.18 -19.59
CA PHE A 165 1.18 -7.52 -18.40
C PHE A 165 1.90 -8.48 -17.46
N VAL A 166 1.27 -9.62 -17.14
CA VAL A 166 1.86 -10.62 -16.23
C VAL A 166 3.14 -11.22 -16.81
N LYS A 167 3.20 -11.46 -18.13
CA LYS A 167 4.43 -11.95 -18.78
C LYS A 167 5.59 -10.97 -18.67
N VAL A 168 5.33 -9.67 -18.83
CA VAL A 168 6.37 -8.63 -18.74
C VAL A 168 6.81 -8.40 -17.28
N SER A 169 5.86 -8.49 -16.34
CA SER A 169 6.13 -8.25 -14.92
C SER A 169 6.76 -9.43 -14.18
N ALA A 170 6.82 -10.61 -14.79
CA ALA A 170 7.39 -11.84 -14.22
C ALA A 170 8.84 -12.11 -14.69
N VAL A 171 9.43 -11.20 -15.47
CA VAL A 171 10.83 -11.21 -15.91
C VAL A 171 11.63 -10.25 -15.05
#